data_AF-A0A2D8CGI9-F1
#
_entry.id   AF-A0A2D8CGI9-F1
#
_cell.length_a   1.000
_cell.length_b   1.000
_cell.length_c   1.000
_cell.angle_alpha   90.00
_cell.angle_beta   90.00
_cell.angle_gamma   90.00
#
_symmetry.space_group_name_H-M   'P 1'
#
loop_
_entity.id
_entity.type
_entity.pdbx_description
1 polymer ?
#
loop_
_entity_poly.entity_id
_entity_poly.type
_entity_poly.pdbx_seq_one_letter_code
_entity_poly.pdbx_strand_id
1 'polypeptide(L)'
;MFCRTAIFLFSFFLITDLAAQNAQRLQPEHFQPYTTYFEIEAGVINGADSLILEVSESQFLSLGELHNRVQLSLFTSALLDTATSFGFSYFAVETGPYAADKLENLIEEDPDRVSEFYDEYSKNLFNIYPIPFFTGKADLKMLEVANKNGYDLWGIDQEFSFAIPYLLDELAAQAGELTPDQQKLLRKLHRKINRKQLRAQIFRSYALACNLKKSELLNSYLDSLEKNDAQILMIIDSIQESLNIYCLYEEGSYNLSNRTRIAYFKSNFDNKFAQALDEDSEPKVILKMGSYHSGRERSPLNYLDMGNHIQHLSDSLGSKALYLRFLNRYIDGEDMMDNKNYSLSGNFMSVGSKDRWALIDVRPLRKKILNKELTGSKFEVREIINYDYIVIMPDDSSVEKHY
;
A
#
# COMPACT_ATOMS: atom_id res chain seq x y z
N MET A 1 -59.93 48.71 21.01
CA MET A 1 -60.57 47.40 20.75
C MET A 1 -60.01 46.91 19.43
N PHE A 2 -58.97 46.09 19.50
CA PHE A 2 -58.18 45.60 18.37
C PHE A 2 -58.74 44.25 17.90
N CYS A 3 -58.96 44.08 16.60
CA CYS A 3 -58.88 42.76 15.99
C CYS A 3 -58.50 42.89 14.51
N ARG A 4 -57.26 42.52 14.23
CA ARG A 4 -56.69 42.31 12.89
C ARG A 4 -57.07 40.89 12.47
N THR A 5 -57.68 40.72 11.29
CA THR A 5 -57.80 39.41 10.64
C THR A 5 -56.71 39.32 9.59
N ALA A 6 -55.75 38.42 9.83
CA ALA A 6 -54.62 38.14 8.98
C ALA A 6 -54.97 37.08 7.94
N ILE A 7 -54.75 37.39 6.67
CA ILE A 7 -54.47 36.42 5.61
C ILE A 7 -53.50 37.14 4.68
N PHE A 8 -52.28 36.61 4.50
CA PHE A 8 -51.74 36.28 3.18
C PHE A 8 -50.28 35.75 3.27
N LEU A 9 -50.16 34.51 2.80
CA LEU A 9 -49.01 33.86 2.14
C LEU A 9 -47.67 33.74 2.88
N PHE A 10 -47.50 32.56 3.48
CA PHE A 10 -46.24 31.83 3.54
C PHE A 10 -45.71 31.62 2.11
N SER A 11 -44.68 32.35 1.70
CA SER A 11 -44.00 32.14 0.42
C SER A 11 -42.56 32.61 0.51
N PHE A 12 -41.70 31.88 1.24
CA PHE A 12 -40.24 32.00 1.07
C PHE A 12 -39.55 30.77 1.67
N PHE A 13 -39.64 29.62 1.01
CA PHE A 13 -38.73 28.47 1.22
C PHE A 13 -38.67 27.61 -0.06
N LEU A 14 -38.25 28.18 -1.20
CA LEU A 14 -38.04 27.43 -2.45
C LEU A 14 -36.94 28.09 -3.32
N ILE A 15 -35.76 28.40 -2.77
CA ILE A 15 -34.61 28.89 -3.58
C ILE A 15 -33.30 28.11 -3.30
N THR A 16 -33.35 26.88 -2.77
CA THR A 16 -32.11 26.11 -2.51
C THR A 16 -31.97 24.80 -3.29
N ASP A 17 -32.89 24.44 -4.18
CA ASP A 17 -32.84 23.12 -4.86
C ASP A 17 -32.72 23.14 -6.40
N LEU A 18 -32.74 24.30 -7.05
CA LEU A 18 -32.59 24.37 -8.51
C LEU A 18 -31.17 24.03 -9.00
N ALA A 19 -30.14 24.23 -8.17
CA ALA A 19 -28.76 23.89 -8.53
C ALA A 19 -28.50 22.37 -8.48
N ALA A 20 -29.18 21.63 -7.60
CA ALA A 20 -29.01 20.18 -7.48
C ALA A 20 -29.65 19.41 -8.65
N GLN A 21 -30.61 20.03 -9.38
CA GLN A 21 -31.32 19.39 -10.48
C GLN A 21 -30.59 19.41 -11.84
N ASN A 22 -29.46 20.13 -11.96
CA ASN A 22 -28.74 20.30 -13.22
C ASN A 22 -27.31 19.71 -13.23
N ALA A 23 -26.90 19.01 -12.18
CA ALA A 23 -25.56 18.43 -12.11
C ALA A 23 -25.37 17.37 -13.20
N GLN A 24 -24.33 17.51 -14.02
CA GLN A 24 -24.04 16.52 -15.06
C GLN A 24 -23.40 15.29 -14.44
N ARG A 25 -23.73 14.10 -14.93
CA ARG A 25 -23.04 12.88 -14.52
C ARG A 25 -21.67 12.83 -15.18
N LEU A 26 -20.65 12.33 -14.47
CA LEU A 26 -19.34 12.01 -15.03
C LEU A 26 -19.49 11.06 -16.23
N GLN A 27 -18.66 11.32 -17.24
CA GLN A 27 -18.63 10.66 -18.55
C GLN A 27 -17.19 10.71 -19.07
N PRO A 28 -16.80 9.84 -20.01
CA PRO A 28 -15.46 9.81 -20.61
C PRO A 28 -14.93 11.18 -21.06
N GLU A 29 -15.79 12.02 -21.66
CA GLU A 29 -15.40 13.31 -22.23
C GLU A 29 -14.94 14.32 -21.17
N HIS A 30 -15.33 14.12 -19.91
CA HIS A 30 -14.90 14.98 -18.81
C HIS A 30 -13.43 14.77 -18.43
N PHE A 31 -12.83 13.63 -18.75
CA PHE A 31 -11.45 13.30 -18.39
C PHE A 31 -10.44 13.72 -19.46
N GLN A 32 -10.83 13.69 -20.73
CA GLN A 32 -9.93 14.00 -21.86
C GLN A 32 -9.21 15.36 -21.74
N PRO A 33 -9.88 16.48 -21.36
CA PRO A 33 -9.21 17.78 -21.26
C PRO A 33 -8.12 17.85 -20.18
N TYR A 34 -8.13 16.91 -19.23
CA TYR A 34 -7.21 16.84 -18.11
C TYR A 34 -6.26 15.64 -18.20
N THR A 35 -6.21 14.98 -19.36
CA THR A 35 -5.35 13.82 -19.59
C THR A 35 -4.11 14.23 -20.37
N THR A 36 -2.93 13.91 -19.82
CA THR A 36 -1.64 13.99 -20.52
C THR A 36 -1.13 12.57 -20.74
N TYR A 37 -0.53 12.32 -21.90
CA TYR A 37 0.09 11.02 -22.19
C TYR A 37 1.59 11.14 -22.05
N PHE A 38 2.21 10.10 -21.51
CA PHE A 38 3.64 10.07 -21.25
C PHE A 38 4.20 8.66 -21.47
N GLU A 39 5.53 8.56 -21.54
CA GLU A 39 6.26 7.32 -21.75
C GLU A 39 7.34 7.16 -20.69
N ILE A 40 7.74 5.91 -20.44
CA ILE A 40 8.89 5.59 -19.61
C ILE A 40 9.90 4.90 -20.50
N GLU A 41 10.99 5.61 -20.81
CA GLU A 41 12.04 5.12 -21.69
C GLU A 41 13.35 5.09 -20.91
N ALA A 42 14.02 3.93 -20.90
CA ALA A 42 15.28 3.72 -20.19
C ALA A 42 15.26 4.19 -18.71
N GLY A 43 14.11 4.04 -18.04
CA GLY A 43 13.93 4.43 -16.63
C GLY A 43 13.59 5.90 -16.41
N VAL A 44 13.36 6.69 -17.46
CA VAL A 44 13.04 8.12 -17.38
C VAL A 44 11.60 8.37 -17.77
N ILE A 45 10.87 9.15 -16.96
CA ILE A 45 9.49 9.60 -17.24
C ILE A 45 9.54 10.79 -18.20
N ASN A 46 9.03 10.63 -19.42
CA ASN A 46 9.03 11.67 -20.46
C ASN A 46 7.60 12.10 -20.82
N GLY A 47 7.34 13.42 -20.80
CA GLY A 47 6.03 13.99 -21.16
C GLY A 47 5.04 14.13 -19.99
N ALA A 48 5.50 13.96 -18.75
CA ALA A 48 4.70 14.15 -17.53
C ALA A 48 5.20 15.33 -16.67
N ASP A 49 5.62 16.44 -17.30
CA ASP A 49 6.28 17.57 -16.62
C ASP A 49 5.47 18.12 -15.43
N SER A 50 4.14 18.16 -15.56
CA SER A 50 3.25 18.59 -14.47
C SER A 50 3.30 17.66 -13.26
N LEU A 51 3.46 16.34 -13.47
CA LEU A 51 3.65 15.39 -12.39
C LEU A 51 5.01 15.60 -11.72
N ILE A 52 6.07 15.74 -12.51
CA ILE A 52 7.44 15.91 -11.99
C ILE A 52 7.56 17.21 -11.18
N LEU A 53 6.90 18.29 -11.62
CA LEU A 53 6.82 19.53 -10.85
C LEU A 53 6.14 19.29 -9.49
N GLU A 54 4.99 18.63 -9.46
CA GLU A 54 4.27 18.34 -8.21
C GLU A 54 5.08 17.43 -7.28
N VAL A 55 5.84 16.47 -7.83
CA VAL A 55 6.76 15.64 -7.07
C VAL A 55 7.83 16.50 -6.40
N SER A 56 8.43 17.43 -7.15
CA SER A 56 9.49 18.31 -6.61
C SER A 56 9.02 19.19 -5.45
N GLU A 57 7.76 19.63 -5.49
CA GLU A 57 7.14 20.50 -4.48
C GLU A 57 6.54 19.74 -3.29
N SER A 58 6.52 18.41 -3.33
CA SER A 58 5.90 17.58 -2.30
C SER A 58 6.91 17.05 -1.29
N GLN A 59 6.48 16.95 -0.04
CA GLN A 59 7.21 16.24 1.01
C GLN A 59 6.80 14.75 1.05
N PHE A 60 5.55 14.45 0.74
CA PHE A 60 5.03 13.08 0.74
C PHE A 60 4.45 12.71 -0.62
N LEU A 61 4.77 11.52 -1.12
CA LEU A 61 4.10 10.93 -2.28
C LEU A 61 3.34 9.68 -1.83
N SER A 62 2.07 9.55 -2.17
CA SER A 62 1.25 8.37 -1.88
C SER A 62 0.87 7.67 -3.18
N LEU A 63 1.39 6.46 -3.38
CA LEU A 63 1.19 5.62 -4.55
C LEU A 63 0.16 4.54 -4.23
N GLY A 64 -1.09 4.75 -4.66
CA GLY A 64 -2.20 3.82 -4.50
C GLY A 64 -2.22 2.75 -5.57
N GLU A 65 -1.57 1.63 -5.28
CA GLU A 65 -1.20 0.62 -6.26
C GLU A 65 -2.23 -0.49 -6.50
N LEU A 66 -1.93 -1.27 -7.55
CA LEU A 66 -2.42 -2.61 -7.82
C LEU A 66 -1.23 -3.57 -7.64
N HIS A 67 -1.32 -4.52 -6.70
CA HIS A 67 -0.19 -5.40 -6.37
C HIS A 67 0.29 -6.26 -7.56
N ASN A 68 1.59 -6.57 -7.59
CA ASN A 68 2.23 -7.55 -8.48
C ASN A 68 2.09 -7.23 -9.98
N ARG A 69 2.37 -5.98 -10.36
CA ARG A 69 2.25 -5.45 -11.73
C ARG A 69 3.57 -4.96 -12.30
N VAL A 70 3.92 -5.40 -13.51
CA VAL A 70 5.21 -5.06 -14.14
C VAL A 70 5.29 -3.56 -14.41
N GLN A 71 4.27 -2.97 -15.04
CA GLN A 71 4.28 -1.56 -15.41
C GLN A 71 4.38 -0.68 -14.16
N LEU A 72 3.68 -1.04 -13.09
CA LEU A 72 3.76 -0.31 -11.83
C LEU A 72 5.17 -0.29 -11.24
N SER A 73 5.87 -1.43 -11.24
CA SER A 73 7.23 -1.50 -10.69
C SER A 73 8.21 -0.72 -11.58
N LEU A 74 8.00 -0.69 -12.90
CA LEU A 74 8.73 0.19 -13.83
C LEU A 74 8.49 1.68 -13.52
N PHE A 75 7.23 2.08 -13.34
CA PHE A 75 6.89 3.46 -12.96
C PHE A 75 7.50 3.84 -11.62
N THR A 76 7.38 2.97 -10.61
CA THR A 76 7.91 3.24 -9.28
C THR A 76 9.43 3.36 -9.31
N SER A 77 10.12 2.50 -10.08
CA SER A 77 11.57 2.61 -10.29
C SER A 77 11.97 3.95 -10.91
N ALA A 78 11.30 4.36 -11.98
CA ALA A 78 11.57 5.63 -12.66
C ALA A 78 11.27 6.84 -11.75
N LEU A 79 10.21 6.74 -10.94
CA LEU A 79 9.85 7.77 -9.97
C LEU A 79 10.88 7.86 -8.83
N LEU A 80 11.35 6.73 -8.28
CA LEU A 80 12.39 6.71 -7.26
C LEU A 80 13.65 7.42 -7.78
N ASP A 81 14.13 7.05 -8.98
CA ASP A 81 15.30 7.69 -9.59
C ASP A 81 15.13 9.20 -9.80
N THR A 82 13.95 9.62 -10.27
CA THR A 82 13.65 11.04 -10.47
C THR A 82 13.55 11.78 -9.13
N ALA A 83 12.87 11.19 -8.13
CA ALA A 83 12.55 11.82 -6.86
C ALA A 83 13.78 12.01 -5.96
N THR A 84 14.82 11.18 -6.08
CA THR A 84 16.11 11.40 -5.42
C THR A 84 16.69 12.79 -5.69
N SER A 85 16.53 13.30 -6.93
CA SER A 85 17.00 14.65 -7.29
C SER A 85 16.25 15.78 -6.57
N PHE A 86 15.10 15.48 -5.97
CA PHE A 86 14.27 16.41 -5.18
C PHE A 86 14.35 16.17 -3.66
N GLY A 87 15.33 15.39 -3.22
CA GLY A 87 15.62 15.14 -1.80
C GLY A 87 14.81 14.01 -1.17
N PHE A 88 14.13 13.16 -1.96
CA PHE A 88 13.49 11.96 -1.42
C PHE A 88 14.54 10.91 -1.07
N SER A 89 14.49 10.43 0.17
CA SER A 89 15.43 9.45 0.74
C SER A 89 14.73 8.31 1.49
N TYR A 90 13.41 8.35 1.65
CA TYR A 90 12.67 7.34 2.42
C TYR A 90 11.58 6.68 1.57
N PHE A 91 11.52 5.35 1.61
CA PHE A 91 10.55 4.56 0.84
C PHE A 91 9.73 3.62 1.74
N ALA A 92 8.51 4.04 2.07
CA ALA A 92 7.59 3.27 2.90
C ALA A 92 6.72 2.32 2.07
N VAL A 93 6.67 1.06 2.46
CA VAL A 93 6.01 -0.02 1.71
C VAL A 93 5.12 -0.89 2.59
N GLU A 94 4.07 -1.47 1.99
CA GLU A 94 3.10 -2.37 2.65
C GLU A 94 3.68 -3.77 2.95
N THR A 95 4.78 -3.83 3.68
CA THR A 95 5.38 -5.06 4.22
C THR A 95 5.76 -4.87 5.69
N GLY A 96 6.06 -5.95 6.39
CA GLY A 96 6.48 -5.89 7.79
C GLY A 96 7.80 -5.14 7.99
N PRO A 97 8.01 -4.44 9.13
CA PRO A 97 9.25 -3.75 9.45
C PRO A 97 10.49 -4.64 9.28
N TYR A 98 10.43 -5.86 9.81
CA TYR A 98 11.56 -6.77 9.76
C TYR A 98 11.76 -7.36 8.35
N ALA A 99 10.66 -7.60 7.62
CA ALA A 99 10.73 -7.95 6.21
C ALA A 99 11.43 -6.87 5.36
N ALA A 100 11.15 -5.59 5.61
CA ALA A 100 11.81 -4.49 4.90
C ALA A 100 13.30 -4.42 5.23
N ASP A 101 13.67 -4.43 6.52
CA ASP A 101 15.07 -4.44 6.93
C ASP A 101 15.81 -5.66 6.33
N LYS A 102 15.17 -6.84 6.27
CA LYS A 102 15.76 -8.02 5.64
C LYS A 102 16.00 -7.83 4.14
N LEU A 103 15.02 -7.28 3.42
CA LEU A 103 15.16 -7.00 1.98
C LEU A 103 16.28 -6.00 1.71
N GLU A 104 16.38 -4.95 2.52
CA GLU A 104 17.41 -3.91 2.42
C GLU A 104 18.81 -4.49 2.61
N ASN A 105 19.03 -5.28 3.66
CA ASN A 105 20.31 -5.95 3.90
C ASN A 105 20.70 -6.91 2.75
N LEU A 106 19.74 -7.68 2.24
CA LEU A 106 20.00 -8.63 1.15
C LEU A 106 20.33 -7.91 -0.17
N ILE A 107 19.59 -6.83 -0.50
CA ILE A 107 19.82 -6.08 -1.74
C ILE A 107 21.12 -5.27 -1.71
N GLU A 108 21.55 -4.82 -0.52
CA GLU A 108 22.84 -4.16 -0.32
C GLU A 108 24.01 -5.12 -0.59
N GLU A 109 23.88 -6.39 -0.18
CA GLU A 109 24.88 -7.43 -0.48
C GLU A 109 24.97 -7.72 -1.98
N ASP A 110 23.87 -8.24 -2.57
CA ASP A 110 23.76 -8.63 -3.97
C ASP A 110 22.28 -8.95 -4.30
N PRO A 111 21.69 -8.44 -5.39
CA PRO A 111 20.33 -8.78 -5.82
C PRO A 111 20.04 -10.29 -5.88
N ASP A 112 21.02 -11.13 -6.19
CA ASP A 112 20.85 -12.58 -6.20
C ASP A 112 20.54 -13.15 -4.80
N ARG A 113 20.98 -12.48 -3.72
CA ARG A 113 20.68 -12.87 -2.32
C ARG A 113 19.22 -12.74 -1.97
N VAL A 114 18.53 -11.77 -2.56
CA VAL A 114 17.07 -11.65 -2.44
C VAL A 114 16.41 -12.88 -3.05
N SER A 115 16.85 -13.29 -4.25
CA SER A 115 16.34 -14.49 -4.91
C SER A 115 16.63 -15.78 -4.13
N GLU A 116 17.86 -15.96 -3.63
CA GLU A 116 18.24 -17.08 -2.78
C GLU A 116 17.38 -17.17 -1.51
N PHE A 117 17.11 -16.04 -0.85
CA PHE A 117 16.24 -15.97 0.31
C PHE A 117 14.80 -16.41 -0.02
N TYR A 118 14.26 -15.95 -1.15
CA TYR A 118 12.94 -16.40 -1.58
C TYR A 118 12.93 -17.89 -1.93
N ASP A 119 13.97 -18.42 -2.57
CA ASP A 119 14.12 -19.85 -2.85
C ASP A 119 14.12 -20.71 -1.59
N GLU A 120 14.82 -20.26 -0.55
CA GLU A 120 14.91 -20.97 0.73
C GLU A 120 13.55 -21.10 1.43
N TYR A 121 12.79 -20.01 1.49
CA TYR A 121 11.57 -19.94 2.30
C TYR A 121 10.27 -20.13 1.52
N SER A 122 10.33 -20.25 0.19
CA SER A 122 9.14 -20.41 -0.63
C SER A 122 8.78 -21.87 -0.92
N LYS A 123 7.49 -22.09 -1.22
CA LYS A 123 7.00 -23.34 -1.81
C LYS A 123 6.14 -22.99 -3.00
N ASN A 124 6.77 -22.91 -4.17
CA ASN A 124 6.16 -22.42 -5.41
C ASN A 124 4.85 -23.14 -5.77
N LEU A 125 4.78 -24.46 -5.57
CA LEU A 125 3.56 -25.25 -5.83
C LEU A 125 2.35 -24.83 -4.98
N PHE A 126 2.57 -24.23 -3.82
CA PHE A 126 1.53 -23.87 -2.85
C PHE A 126 1.36 -22.36 -2.67
N ASN A 127 2.03 -21.54 -3.50
CA ASN A 127 2.04 -20.09 -3.39
C ASN A 127 2.35 -19.59 -1.96
N ILE A 128 3.33 -20.24 -1.32
CA ILE A 128 3.90 -19.84 -0.03
C ILE A 128 5.21 -19.13 -0.34
N TYR A 129 5.39 -17.95 0.23
CA TYR A 129 6.59 -17.12 0.10
C TYR A 129 6.74 -16.26 1.37
N PRO A 130 7.98 -15.85 1.71
CA PRO A 130 8.26 -15.19 2.97
C PRO A 130 7.70 -13.76 3.03
N ILE A 131 7.91 -12.97 1.97
CA ILE A 131 7.58 -11.54 1.94
C ILE A 131 6.68 -11.24 0.72
N PRO A 132 5.50 -10.63 0.90
CA PRO A 132 4.61 -10.26 -0.21
C PRO A 132 5.10 -9.03 -0.97
N PHE A 133 4.59 -8.82 -2.19
CA PHE A 133 4.78 -7.61 -3.01
C PHE A 133 6.21 -7.32 -3.50
N PHE A 134 7.17 -8.19 -3.18
CA PHE A 134 8.52 -8.20 -3.73
C PHE A 134 8.85 -9.54 -4.41
N THR A 135 7.83 -10.28 -4.86
CA THR A 135 8.00 -11.64 -5.40
C THR A 135 8.49 -11.67 -6.85
N GLY A 136 8.39 -10.54 -7.57
CA GLY A 136 8.61 -10.46 -9.00
C GLY A 136 9.96 -9.89 -9.42
N LYS A 137 10.44 -10.23 -10.62
CA LYS A 137 11.66 -9.65 -11.22
C LYS A 137 11.58 -8.13 -11.35
N ALA A 138 10.41 -7.60 -11.69
CA ALA A 138 10.21 -6.16 -11.77
C ALA A 138 10.24 -5.49 -10.38
N ASP A 139 9.78 -6.19 -9.33
CA ASP A 139 9.82 -5.70 -7.95
C ASP A 139 11.25 -5.74 -7.40
N LEU A 140 12.01 -6.80 -7.71
CA LEU A 140 13.45 -6.87 -7.41
C LEU A 140 14.18 -5.71 -8.08
N LYS A 141 13.86 -5.39 -9.35
CA LYS A 141 14.48 -4.26 -10.02
C LYS A 141 14.13 -2.91 -9.37
N MET A 142 12.92 -2.76 -8.89
CA MET A 142 12.50 -1.57 -8.12
C MET A 142 13.29 -1.47 -6.81
N LEU A 143 13.48 -2.58 -6.11
CA LEU A 143 14.30 -2.64 -4.89
C LEU A 143 15.77 -2.31 -5.18
N GLU A 144 16.35 -2.81 -6.27
CA GLU A 144 17.69 -2.43 -6.73
C GLU A 144 17.83 -0.92 -6.94
N VAL A 145 16.82 -0.28 -7.57
CA VAL A 145 16.82 1.16 -7.82
C VAL A 145 16.70 1.95 -6.51
N ALA A 146 15.85 1.52 -5.58
CA ALA A 146 15.76 2.12 -4.25
C ALA A 146 17.11 2.07 -3.53
N ASN A 147 17.73 0.88 -3.47
CA ASN A 147 19.04 0.69 -2.84
C ASN A 147 20.14 1.52 -3.52
N LYS A 148 20.23 1.49 -4.84
CA LYS A 148 21.22 2.26 -5.62
C LYS A 148 21.14 3.77 -5.32
N ASN A 149 19.93 4.27 -5.10
CA ASN A 149 19.69 5.69 -4.84
C ASN A 149 19.71 6.04 -3.34
N GLY A 150 20.08 5.09 -2.48
CA GLY A 150 20.24 5.30 -1.04
C GLY A 150 18.93 5.55 -0.31
N TYR A 151 17.83 4.96 -0.79
CA TYR A 151 16.56 4.99 -0.05
C TYR A 151 16.62 4.08 1.17
N ASP A 152 16.20 4.59 2.33
CA ASP A 152 15.89 3.79 3.52
C ASP A 152 14.48 3.19 3.35
N LEU A 153 14.41 1.85 3.37
CA LEU A 153 13.19 1.09 3.14
C LEU A 153 12.39 0.90 4.43
N TRP A 154 11.21 1.53 4.52
CA TRP A 154 10.34 1.41 5.69
C TRP A 154 9.25 0.36 5.46
N GLY A 155 9.36 -0.76 6.15
CA GLY A 155 8.24 -1.69 6.32
C GLY A 155 7.26 -1.15 7.37
N ILE A 156 6.01 -0.91 6.98
CA ILE A 156 5.01 -0.35 7.89
C ILE A 156 3.85 -1.30 8.20
N ASP A 157 3.69 -2.42 7.50
CA ASP A 157 2.62 -3.41 7.73
C ASP A 157 2.95 -4.39 8.86
N GLN A 158 2.04 -5.33 9.13
CA GLN A 158 2.34 -6.58 9.80
C GLN A 158 3.25 -7.47 8.95
N GLU A 159 4.04 -8.33 9.61
CA GLU A 159 4.76 -9.42 8.95
C GLU A 159 3.77 -10.38 8.28
N PHE A 160 4.18 -10.98 7.16
CA PHE A 160 3.28 -11.86 6.43
C PHE A 160 3.00 -13.16 7.19
N SER A 161 1.78 -13.70 7.04
CA SER A 161 1.41 -14.94 7.75
C SER A 161 2.33 -16.15 7.45
N PHE A 162 3.01 -16.12 6.30
CA PHE A 162 3.98 -17.14 5.91
C PHE A 162 5.44 -16.83 6.24
N ALA A 163 5.71 -15.66 6.82
CA ALA A 163 7.04 -15.24 7.27
C ALA A 163 7.59 -16.02 8.48
N ILE A 164 6.70 -16.61 9.28
CA ILE A 164 7.06 -17.20 10.58
C ILE A 164 8.28 -18.15 10.53
N PRO A 165 8.46 -19.05 9.55
CA PRO A 165 9.66 -19.88 9.48
C PRO A 165 10.96 -19.07 9.45
N TYR A 166 11.09 -18.07 8.58
CA TYR A 166 12.32 -17.27 8.52
C TYR A 166 12.47 -16.40 9.77
N LEU A 167 11.39 -15.83 10.30
CA LEU A 167 11.47 -15.05 11.54
C LEU A 167 11.96 -15.89 12.74
N LEU A 168 11.69 -17.19 12.76
CA LEU A 168 12.23 -18.10 13.78
C LEU A 168 13.72 -18.37 13.57
N ASP A 169 14.18 -18.46 12.33
CA ASP A 169 15.60 -18.63 12.02
C ASP A 169 16.40 -17.35 12.34
N GLU A 170 15.81 -16.18 12.11
CA GLU A 170 16.38 -14.89 12.48
C GLU A 170 16.47 -14.70 14.00
N LEU A 171 15.44 -15.10 14.74
CA LEU A 171 15.51 -15.16 16.21
C LEU A 171 16.62 -16.08 16.70
N ALA A 172 16.79 -17.24 16.04
CA ALA A 172 17.84 -18.18 16.40
C ALA A 172 19.23 -17.62 16.11
N ALA A 173 19.41 -16.94 14.98
CA ALA A 173 20.66 -16.28 14.61
C ALA A 173 21.02 -15.16 15.61
N GLN A 174 20.05 -14.30 15.94
CA GLN A 174 20.26 -13.19 16.86
C GLN A 174 20.53 -13.66 18.30
N ALA A 175 19.88 -14.74 18.75
CA ALA A 175 20.12 -15.30 20.08
C ALA A 175 21.50 -15.97 20.24
N GLY A 176 22.22 -16.20 19.14
CA GLY A 176 23.53 -16.87 19.17
C GLY A 176 23.42 -18.37 19.51
N GLU A 177 24.21 -18.83 20.49
CA GLU A 177 24.24 -20.26 20.84
C GLU A 177 22.98 -20.68 21.61
N LEU A 178 22.05 -21.31 20.89
CA LEU A 178 20.86 -21.89 21.51
C LEU A 178 21.19 -23.09 22.39
N THR A 179 20.56 -23.16 23.56
CA THR A 179 20.57 -24.35 24.43
C THR A 179 19.98 -25.59 23.72
N PRO A 180 20.32 -26.82 24.15
CA PRO A 180 19.76 -28.04 23.56
C PRO A 180 18.22 -28.09 23.55
N ASP A 181 17.57 -27.51 24.55
CA ASP A 181 16.11 -27.43 24.62
C ASP A 181 15.53 -26.41 23.64
N GLN A 182 16.13 -25.22 23.52
CA GLN A 182 15.75 -24.23 22.50
C GLN A 182 15.90 -24.81 21.09
N GLN A 183 17.03 -25.47 20.79
CA GLN A 183 17.25 -26.13 19.49
C GLN A 183 16.20 -27.23 19.21
N LYS A 184 15.77 -27.95 20.26
CA LYS A 184 14.71 -28.96 20.15
C LYS A 184 13.34 -28.33 19.92
N LEU A 185 13.04 -27.19 20.54
CA LEU A 185 11.82 -26.43 20.32
C LEU A 185 11.76 -25.89 18.88
N LEU A 186 12.83 -25.22 18.42
CA LEU A 186 12.94 -24.66 17.07
C LEU A 186 12.73 -25.71 15.98
N ARG A 187 13.44 -26.85 16.04
CA ARG A 187 13.26 -27.96 15.08
C ARG A 187 11.82 -28.51 15.07
N LYS A 188 11.17 -28.59 16.23
CA LYS A 188 9.76 -29.02 16.31
C LYS A 188 8.83 -27.97 15.72
N LEU A 189 9.11 -26.69 15.93
CA LEU A 189 8.33 -25.57 15.39
C LEU A 189 8.34 -25.57 13.88
N HIS A 190 9.53 -25.60 13.27
CA HIS A 190 9.69 -25.66 11.81
C HIS A 190 8.84 -26.74 11.18
N ARG A 191 8.93 -27.97 11.68
CA ARG A 191 8.13 -29.09 11.17
C ARG A 191 6.62 -28.87 11.34
N LYS A 192 6.18 -28.29 12.47
CA LYS A 192 4.75 -28.04 12.72
C LYS A 192 4.22 -26.90 11.86
N ILE A 193 4.92 -25.77 11.81
CA ILE A 193 4.53 -24.58 11.05
C ILE A 193 4.47 -24.92 9.56
N ASN A 194 5.48 -25.60 9.02
CA ASN A 194 5.47 -26.03 7.62
C ASN A 194 4.24 -26.86 7.25
N ARG A 195 3.80 -27.77 8.15
CA ARG A 195 2.57 -28.55 7.97
C ARG A 195 1.30 -27.70 8.09
N LYS A 196 1.28 -26.76 9.04
CA LYS A 196 0.14 -25.85 9.25
C LYS A 196 -0.04 -24.89 8.06
N GLN A 197 1.03 -24.32 7.53
CA GLN A 197 0.99 -23.45 6.34
C GLN A 197 0.47 -24.20 5.11
N LEU A 198 1.00 -25.41 4.87
CA LEU A 198 0.50 -26.26 3.78
C LEU A 198 -0.99 -26.57 3.96
N ARG A 199 -1.42 -26.87 5.19
CA ARG A 199 -2.84 -27.09 5.49
C ARG A 199 -3.69 -25.85 5.24
N ALA A 200 -3.19 -24.65 5.58
CA ALA A 200 -3.88 -23.39 5.32
C ALA A 200 -4.09 -23.14 3.82
N GLN A 201 -3.09 -23.47 3.01
CA GLN A 201 -3.18 -23.36 1.56
C GLN A 201 -4.15 -24.37 0.93
N ILE A 202 -4.17 -25.60 1.45
CA ILE A 202 -5.08 -26.65 0.94
C ILE A 202 -6.53 -26.42 1.42
N PHE A 203 -6.70 -25.96 2.66
CA PHE A 203 -8.01 -25.83 3.30
C PHE A 203 -8.24 -24.39 3.76
N ARG A 204 -9.02 -23.63 2.98
CA ARG A 204 -9.37 -22.22 3.28
C ARG A 204 -10.01 -22.00 4.66
N SER A 205 -10.63 -23.03 5.25
CA SER A 205 -11.25 -22.97 6.58
C SER A 205 -10.25 -23.13 7.74
N TYR A 206 -8.98 -23.38 7.44
CA TYR A 206 -7.95 -23.56 8.47
C TYR A 206 -7.40 -22.20 8.94
N ALA A 207 -7.75 -21.82 10.17
CA ALA A 207 -7.29 -20.59 10.82
C ALA A 207 -5.82 -20.70 11.28
N LEU A 208 -4.87 -20.47 10.37
CA LEU A 208 -3.44 -20.59 10.61
C LEU A 208 -2.97 -19.70 11.76
N ALA A 209 -3.27 -18.41 11.69
CA ALA A 209 -2.77 -17.42 12.64
C ALA A 209 -3.32 -17.69 14.05
N CYS A 210 -4.61 -17.97 14.18
CA CYS A 210 -5.20 -18.35 15.48
C CYS A 210 -4.58 -19.64 16.04
N ASN A 211 -4.31 -20.63 15.18
CA ASN A 211 -3.65 -21.88 15.60
C ASN A 211 -2.19 -21.67 16.02
N LEU A 212 -1.50 -20.66 15.48
CA LEU A 212 -0.14 -20.31 15.87
C LEU A 212 -0.13 -19.46 17.15
N LYS A 213 -1.00 -18.46 17.24
CA LYS A 213 -1.18 -17.60 18.44
C LYS A 213 -1.47 -18.40 19.70
N LYS A 214 -2.26 -19.48 19.59
CA LYS A 214 -2.62 -20.40 20.71
C LYS A 214 -1.60 -21.54 20.91
N SER A 215 -0.51 -21.57 20.15
CA SER A 215 0.44 -22.68 20.18
C SER A 215 1.38 -22.58 21.38
N GLU A 216 1.20 -23.46 22.37
CA GLU A 216 2.14 -23.61 23.49
C GLU A 216 3.58 -23.78 23.01
N LEU A 217 3.80 -24.57 21.96
CA LEU A 217 5.14 -24.78 21.41
C LEU A 217 5.79 -23.48 20.91
N LEU A 218 5.01 -22.57 20.32
CA LEU A 218 5.54 -21.30 19.81
C LEU A 218 5.85 -20.40 20.99
N ASN A 219 4.88 -20.24 21.89
CA ASN A 219 5.04 -19.39 23.07
C ASN A 219 6.20 -19.86 23.95
N SER A 220 6.35 -21.17 24.18
CA SER A 220 7.49 -21.72 24.92
C SER A 220 8.85 -21.45 24.26
N TYR A 221 8.91 -21.38 22.93
CA TYR A 221 10.16 -20.99 22.26
C TYR A 221 10.43 -19.50 22.43
N LEU A 222 9.45 -18.64 22.14
CA LEU A 222 9.59 -17.19 22.29
C LEU A 222 9.90 -16.78 23.74
N ASP A 223 9.31 -17.45 24.72
CA ASP A 223 9.57 -17.21 26.15
C ASP A 223 10.89 -17.78 26.64
N SER A 224 11.50 -18.70 25.89
CA SER A 224 12.82 -19.23 26.22
C SER A 224 13.97 -18.35 25.78
N LEU A 225 13.73 -17.36 24.90
CA LEU A 225 14.76 -16.45 24.41
C LEU A 225 15.01 -15.31 25.40
N GLU A 226 16.25 -14.83 25.46
CA GLU A 226 16.58 -13.65 26.27
C GLU A 226 16.00 -12.39 25.60
N LYS A 227 15.21 -11.63 26.37
CA LYS A 227 14.44 -10.46 25.89
C LYS A 227 15.11 -9.13 26.24
N ASN A 228 16.43 -9.12 26.44
CA ASN A 228 17.24 -7.93 26.70
C ASN A 228 17.81 -7.31 25.40
N ASP A 229 17.83 -8.07 24.30
CA ASP A 229 18.19 -7.59 22.98
C ASP A 229 16.98 -6.94 22.28
N ALA A 230 17.16 -5.70 21.82
CA ALA A 230 16.10 -4.92 21.17
C ALA A 230 15.65 -5.55 19.83
N GLN A 231 16.55 -6.19 19.09
CA GLN A 231 16.24 -6.86 17.83
C GLN A 231 15.40 -8.13 18.08
N ILE A 232 15.76 -8.91 19.10
CA ILE A 232 14.96 -10.08 19.50
C ILE A 232 13.55 -9.65 19.90
N LEU A 233 13.43 -8.60 20.72
CA LEU A 233 12.13 -8.05 21.11
C LEU A 233 11.31 -7.59 19.91
N MET A 234 11.92 -6.85 18.98
CA MET A 234 11.26 -6.38 17.76
C MET A 234 10.69 -7.52 16.93
N ILE A 235 11.46 -8.61 16.72
CA ILE A 235 10.97 -9.77 15.95
C ILE A 235 9.84 -10.49 16.70
N ILE A 236 9.96 -10.67 18.02
CA ILE A 236 8.91 -11.29 18.85
C ILE A 236 7.62 -10.48 18.78
N ASP A 237 7.69 -9.16 18.96
CA ASP A 237 6.54 -8.27 18.93
C ASP A 237 5.88 -8.27 17.55
N SER A 238 6.70 -8.24 16.48
CA SER A 238 6.22 -8.32 15.10
C SER A 238 5.48 -9.64 14.82
N ILE A 239 6.01 -10.79 15.29
CA ILE A 239 5.32 -12.08 15.20
C ILE A 239 3.98 -12.02 15.95
N GLN A 240 3.98 -11.51 17.18
CA GLN A 240 2.79 -11.51 18.04
C GLN A 240 1.69 -10.61 17.48
N GLU A 241 2.01 -9.40 17.05
CA GLU A 241 1.04 -8.46 16.49
C GLU A 241 0.49 -8.96 15.16
N SER A 242 1.36 -9.50 14.29
CA SER A 242 0.92 -10.07 13.01
C SER A 242 -0.05 -11.24 13.22
N LEU A 243 0.26 -12.16 14.15
CA LEU A 243 -0.63 -13.26 14.50
C LEU A 243 -1.94 -12.77 15.13
N ASN A 244 -1.91 -11.67 15.89
CA ASN A 244 -3.10 -11.05 16.46
C ASN A 244 -4.03 -10.53 15.36
N ILE A 245 -3.50 -9.72 14.43
CA ILE A 245 -4.31 -9.12 13.36
C ILE A 245 -4.88 -10.18 12.41
N TYR A 246 -4.08 -11.16 11.98
CA TYR A 246 -4.57 -12.25 11.14
C TYR A 246 -5.58 -13.14 11.88
N CYS A 247 -5.40 -13.40 13.17
CA CYS A 247 -6.36 -14.21 13.91
C CYS A 247 -7.72 -13.48 14.04
N LEU A 248 -7.71 -12.16 14.27
CA LEU A 248 -8.94 -11.36 14.25
C LEU A 248 -9.66 -11.46 12.90
N TYR A 249 -8.91 -11.48 11.79
CA TYR A 249 -9.47 -11.69 10.46
C TYR A 249 -10.07 -13.09 10.29
N GLU A 250 -9.33 -14.13 10.69
CA GLU A 250 -9.76 -15.54 10.63
C GLU A 250 -11.01 -15.82 11.50
N GLU A 251 -11.19 -15.10 12.60
CA GLU A 251 -12.36 -15.16 13.48
C GLU A 251 -13.56 -14.36 12.92
N GLY A 252 -13.43 -13.74 11.75
CA GLY A 252 -14.47 -12.92 11.12
C GLY A 252 -14.65 -11.54 11.76
N SER A 253 -13.74 -11.13 12.65
CA SER A 253 -13.74 -9.82 13.32
C SER A 253 -13.11 -8.74 12.43
N TYR A 254 -13.55 -8.66 11.16
CA TYR A 254 -12.91 -7.86 10.12
C TYR A 254 -12.76 -6.37 10.48
N ASN A 255 -13.75 -5.77 11.16
CA ASN A 255 -13.67 -4.37 11.56
C ASN A 255 -12.57 -4.14 12.60
N LEU A 256 -12.43 -5.05 13.57
CA LEU A 256 -11.38 -4.94 14.58
C LEU A 256 -10.02 -5.22 13.96
N SER A 257 -9.90 -6.27 13.14
CA SER A 257 -8.68 -6.59 12.38
C SER A 257 -8.17 -5.40 11.57
N ASN A 258 -9.02 -4.78 10.74
CA ASN A 258 -8.63 -3.61 9.95
C ASN A 258 -8.22 -2.42 10.82
N ARG A 259 -8.96 -2.12 11.90
CA ARG A 259 -8.59 -1.01 12.80
C ARG A 259 -7.26 -1.26 13.50
N THR A 260 -6.99 -2.48 13.92
CA THR A 260 -5.71 -2.86 14.53
C THR A 260 -4.57 -2.73 13.53
N ARG A 261 -4.73 -3.28 12.31
CA ARG A 261 -3.75 -3.15 11.23
C ARG A 261 -3.46 -1.69 10.88
N ILE A 262 -4.50 -0.86 10.76
CA ILE A 262 -4.35 0.57 10.44
C ILE A 262 -3.62 1.32 11.56
N ALA A 263 -3.91 1.01 12.82
CA ALA A 263 -3.17 1.58 13.94
C ALA A 263 -1.69 1.16 13.91
N TYR A 264 -1.41 -0.10 13.55
CA TYR A 264 -0.06 -0.61 13.41
C TYR A 264 0.71 0.05 12.27
N PHE A 265 0.08 0.23 11.09
CA PHE A 265 0.66 1.01 9.99
C PHE A 265 1.15 2.38 10.43
N LYS A 266 0.27 3.12 11.11
CA LYS A 266 0.55 4.49 11.57
C LYS A 266 1.67 4.50 12.59
N SER A 267 1.63 3.59 13.56
CA SER A 267 2.67 3.48 14.57
C SER A 267 4.04 3.18 13.97
N ASN A 268 4.13 2.26 13.02
CA ASN A 268 5.40 1.92 12.36
C ASN A 268 5.92 3.10 11.53
N PHE A 269 5.04 3.76 10.77
CA PHE A 269 5.38 4.97 10.02
C PHE A 269 5.87 6.09 10.95
N ASP A 270 5.12 6.40 12.02
CA ASP A 270 5.44 7.48 12.95
C ASP A 270 6.78 7.23 13.65
N ASN A 271 7.08 5.97 13.99
CA ASN A 271 8.37 5.60 14.58
C ASN A 271 9.53 5.84 13.60
N LYS A 272 9.43 5.38 12.35
CA LYS A 272 10.46 5.59 11.33
C LYS A 272 10.60 7.07 10.94
N PHE A 273 9.49 7.79 10.82
CA PHE A 273 9.50 9.23 10.55
C PHE A 273 10.13 10.04 11.69
N ALA A 274 9.86 9.67 12.95
CA ALA A 274 10.51 10.30 14.10
C ALA A 274 12.02 10.05 14.12
N GLN A 275 12.47 8.84 13.78
CA GLN A 275 13.90 8.51 13.64
C GLN A 275 14.54 9.31 12.50
N ALA A 276 13.88 9.41 11.35
CA ALA A 276 14.36 10.21 10.22
C ALA A 276 14.54 11.69 10.58
N LEU A 277 13.65 12.24 11.42
CA LEU A 277 13.75 13.62 11.90
C LEU A 277 15.01 13.91 12.74
N ASP A 278 15.66 12.88 13.30
CA ASP A 278 16.92 13.06 14.04
C ASP A 278 18.11 13.37 13.11
N GLU A 279 18.01 12.99 11.82
CA GLU A 279 19.09 13.12 10.83
C GLU A 279 18.73 14.06 9.66
N ASP A 280 17.46 14.13 9.29
CA ASP A 280 16.91 14.95 8.21
C ASP A 280 15.79 15.85 8.78
N SER A 281 15.98 17.16 8.71
CA SER A 281 14.99 18.12 9.23
C SER A 281 13.70 18.20 8.42
N GLU A 282 13.68 17.70 7.19
CA GLU A 282 12.50 17.67 6.32
C GLU A 282 12.38 16.32 5.58
N PRO A 283 12.14 15.20 6.28
CA PRO A 283 12.11 13.88 5.66
C PRO A 283 11.08 13.82 4.55
N LYS A 284 11.55 13.49 3.34
CA LYS A 284 10.71 13.31 2.16
C LYS A 284 10.46 11.84 1.87
N VAL A 285 9.19 11.43 1.92
CA VAL A 285 8.81 10.01 1.93
C VAL A 285 7.93 9.66 0.74
N ILE A 286 8.28 8.56 0.07
CA ILE A 286 7.41 7.90 -0.91
C ILE A 286 6.73 6.73 -0.21
N LEU A 287 5.41 6.72 -0.21
CA LEU A 287 4.57 5.66 0.34
C LEU A 287 3.97 4.84 -0.81
N LYS A 288 4.25 3.54 -0.87
CA LYS A 288 3.64 2.59 -1.82
C LYS A 288 2.79 1.56 -1.09
N MET A 289 1.48 1.63 -1.29
CA MET A 289 0.52 0.71 -0.66
C MET A 289 -0.65 0.43 -1.60
N GLY A 290 -1.36 -0.67 -1.37
CA GLY A 290 -2.61 -0.97 -2.02
C GLY A 290 -3.58 0.21 -1.93
N SER A 291 -4.32 0.48 -3.01
CA SER A 291 -5.15 1.67 -3.14
C SER A 291 -6.25 1.85 -2.09
N TYR A 292 -6.47 0.83 -1.26
CA TYR A 292 -7.37 0.90 -0.11
C TYR A 292 -6.78 1.72 1.04
N HIS A 293 -5.45 1.78 1.16
CA HIS A 293 -4.76 2.41 2.28
C HIS A 293 -4.21 3.80 1.94
N SER A 294 -4.06 4.15 0.66
CA SER A 294 -3.26 5.30 0.19
C SER A 294 -4.04 6.61 -0.03
N GLY A 295 -5.37 6.60 -0.03
CA GLY A 295 -6.18 7.80 -0.30
C GLY A 295 -6.18 8.81 0.85
N ARG A 296 -6.21 10.13 0.55
CA ARG A 296 -6.14 11.21 1.57
C ARG A 296 -7.37 11.34 2.48
N GLU A 297 -8.50 10.81 2.03
CA GLU A 297 -9.76 10.82 2.77
C GLU A 297 -10.06 9.40 3.27
N ARG A 298 -11.34 9.12 3.54
CA ARG A 298 -11.76 7.78 3.96
C ARG A 298 -11.49 6.74 2.86
N SER A 299 -10.93 5.62 3.29
CA SER A 299 -10.69 4.43 2.45
C SER A 299 -11.98 3.86 1.87
N PRO A 300 -11.90 2.93 0.89
CA PRO A 300 -13.07 2.20 0.40
C PRO A 300 -13.87 1.47 1.49
N LEU A 301 -13.21 1.10 2.60
CA LEU A 301 -13.81 0.48 3.78
C LEU A 301 -14.25 1.51 4.84
N ASN A 302 -14.22 2.81 4.50
CA ASN A 302 -14.66 3.93 5.32
C ASN A 302 -13.78 4.21 6.56
N TYR A 303 -12.50 3.83 6.53
CA TYR A 303 -11.52 4.14 7.58
C TYR A 303 -10.72 5.40 7.27
N LEU A 304 -10.29 6.11 8.31
CA LEU A 304 -9.22 7.11 8.21
C LEU A 304 -7.88 6.35 8.23
N ASP A 305 -7.43 5.97 7.05
CA ASP A 305 -6.32 5.04 6.83
C ASP A 305 -4.98 5.79 6.70
N MET A 306 -3.95 5.14 6.15
CA MET A 306 -2.60 5.69 5.99
C MET A 306 -2.55 6.94 5.13
N GLY A 307 -3.21 6.98 3.98
CA GLY A 307 -3.21 8.16 3.12
C GLY A 307 -3.80 9.39 3.81
N ASN A 308 -4.83 9.21 4.64
CA ASN A 308 -5.38 10.28 5.47
C ASN A 308 -4.41 10.70 6.58
N HIS A 309 -3.72 9.74 7.20
CA HIS A 309 -2.66 10.03 8.18
C HIS A 309 -1.56 10.91 7.58
N ILE A 310 -1.07 10.56 6.38
CA ILE A 310 -0.09 11.37 5.65
C ILE A 310 -0.62 12.78 5.33
N GLN A 311 -1.91 12.91 4.98
CA GLN A 311 -2.50 14.22 4.70
C GLN A 311 -2.47 15.10 5.96
N HIS A 312 -2.89 14.55 7.10
CA HIS A 312 -2.87 15.27 8.37
C HIS A 312 -1.45 15.65 8.81
N LEU A 313 -0.48 14.76 8.63
CA LEU A 313 0.92 15.04 8.92
C LEU A 313 1.43 16.18 8.03
N SER A 314 1.23 16.08 6.72
CA SER A 314 1.59 17.13 5.75
C SER A 314 0.97 18.49 6.11
N ASP A 315 -0.32 18.52 6.44
CA ASP A 315 -1.01 19.75 6.87
C ASP A 315 -0.40 20.33 8.15
N SER A 316 -0.03 19.47 9.12
CA SER A 316 0.57 19.89 10.38
C SER A 316 1.97 20.49 10.23
N LEU A 317 2.71 20.04 9.22
CA LEU A 317 4.03 20.54 8.85
C LEU A 317 3.97 21.76 7.91
N GLY A 318 2.78 22.11 7.41
CA GLY A 318 2.61 23.15 6.40
C GLY A 318 3.22 22.78 5.04
N SER A 319 3.38 21.48 4.76
CA SER A 319 3.97 20.93 3.55
C SER A 319 2.92 20.37 2.58
N LYS A 320 3.36 19.79 1.46
CA LYS A 320 2.48 19.18 0.45
C LYS A 320 2.61 17.67 0.41
N ALA A 321 1.47 17.01 0.18
CA ALA A 321 1.38 15.58 -0.11
C ALA A 321 0.68 15.36 -1.46
N LEU A 322 1.31 14.57 -2.33
CA LEU A 322 0.82 14.22 -3.66
C LEU A 322 0.28 12.79 -3.68
N TYR A 323 -0.89 12.60 -4.30
CA TYR A 323 -1.57 11.30 -4.28
C TYR A 323 -1.85 10.78 -5.69
N LEU A 324 -1.33 9.60 -6.00
CA LEU A 324 -1.45 8.92 -7.28
C LEU A 324 -2.27 7.64 -7.14
N ARG A 325 -3.17 7.38 -8.08
CA ARG A 325 -3.96 6.15 -8.17
C ARG A 325 -3.68 5.41 -9.46
N PHE A 326 -3.31 4.14 -9.39
CA PHE A 326 -2.99 3.33 -10.58
C PHE A 326 -4.15 2.45 -11.04
N LEU A 327 -4.49 2.49 -12.33
CA LEU A 327 -5.48 1.58 -12.93
C LEU A 327 -4.88 0.88 -14.16
N ASN A 328 -5.33 -0.34 -14.42
CA ASN A 328 -5.07 -1.03 -15.68
C ASN A 328 -6.31 -0.94 -16.56
N ARG A 329 -6.13 -0.52 -17.81
CA ARG A 329 -7.13 -0.78 -18.86
C ARG A 329 -6.83 -2.09 -19.59
N TYR A 330 -5.57 -2.35 -19.89
CA TYR A 330 -5.16 -3.54 -20.63
C TYR A 330 -4.30 -4.45 -19.75
N ILE A 331 -4.61 -5.75 -19.75
CA ILE A 331 -3.85 -6.78 -19.05
C ILE A 331 -3.65 -7.94 -20.01
N ASP A 332 -2.40 -8.33 -20.25
CA ASP A 332 -2.02 -9.39 -21.19
C ASP A 332 -2.68 -9.23 -22.57
N GLY A 333 -2.83 -7.98 -23.03
CA GLY A 333 -3.45 -7.62 -24.30
C GLY A 333 -4.98 -7.55 -24.31
N GLU A 334 -5.66 -7.97 -23.23
CA GLU A 334 -7.12 -7.92 -23.10
C GLU A 334 -7.60 -6.54 -22.61
N ASP A 335 -8.67 -5.99 -23.21
CA ASP A 335 -9.29 -4.75 -22.73
C ASP A 335 -10.25 -5.05 -21.56
N MET A 336 -9.97 -4.45 -20.41
CA MET A 336 -10.70 -4.67 -19.17
C MET A 336 -11.96 -3.79 -19.04
N MET A 337 -12.27 -2.94 -20.01
CA MET A 337 -13.44 -2.05 -19.98
C MET A 337 -14.76 -2.79 -19.71
N ASP A 338 -14.94 -3.98 -20.31
CA ASP A 338 -16.16 -4.79 -20.15
C ASP A 338 -16.06 -5.81 -18.98
N ASN A 339 -14.92 -5.85 -18.30
CA ASN A 339 -14.73 -6.75 -17.17
C ASN A 339 -15.53 -6.27 -15.96
N LYS A 340 -16.38 -7.14 -15.40
CA LYS A 340 -17.23 -6.80 -14.24
C LYS A 340 -16.44 -6.28 -13.04
N ASN A 341 -15.21 -6.77 -12.83
CA ASN A 341 -14.35 -6.34 -11.73
C ASN A 341 -13.81 -4.92 -11.91
N TYR A 342 -13.84 -4.38 -13.13
CA TYR A 342 -13.34 -3.04 -13.50
C TYR A 342 -14.47 -2.10 -13.96
N SER A 343 -15.72 -2.57 -13.97
CA SER A 343 -16.89 -1.80 -14.42
C SER A 343 -17.04 -0.43 -13.72
N LEU A 344 -16.62 -0.32 -12.45
CA LEU A 344 -16.70 0.93 -11.69
C LEU A 344 -15.67 1.98 -12.13
N SER A 345 -14.57 1.57 -12.78
CA SER A 345 -13.51 2.45 -13.26
C SER A 345 -13.60 2.78 -14.75
N GLY A 346 -14.63 2.31 -15.47
CA GLY A 346 -14.73 2.43 -16.93
C GLY A 346 -14.59 3.86 -17.46
N ASN A 347 -15.14 4.84 -16.75
CA ASN A 347 -15.00 6.25 -17.12
C ASN A 347 -13.54 6.75 -17.06
N PHE A 348 -12.79 6.38 -16.02
CA PHE A 348 -11.37 6.71 -15.93
C PHE A 348 -10.54 5.96 -16.99
N MET A 349 -10.84 4.68 -17.19
CA MET A 349 -10.11 3.84 -18.13
C MET A 349 -10.33 4.26 -19.59
N SER A 350 -11.39 5.01 -19.90
CA SER A 350 -11.72 5.44 -21.26
C SER A 350 -10.60 6.17 -22.01
N VAL A 351 -9.66 6.81 -21.29
CA VAL A 351 -8.51 7.52 -21.85
C VAL A 351 -7.23 6.68 -21.87
N GLY A 352 -7.25 5.43 -21.38
CA GLY A 352 -6.09 4.53 -21.38
C GLY A 352 -5.75 4.00 -22.77
N SER A 353 -4.46 3.77 -23.03
CA SER A 353 -3.94 3.17 -24.27
C SER A 353 -3.10 1.92 -23.98
N LYS A 354 -2.81 1.12 -25.01
CA LYS A 354 -1.96 -0.08 -24.88
C LYS A 354 -0.48 0.24 -24.81
N ASP A 355 -0.07 1.32 -25.45
CA ASP A 355 1.32 1.65 -25.81
C ASP A 355 1.92 2.79 -24.99
N ARG A 356 1.10 3.53 -24.24
CA ARG A 356 1.54 4.71 -23.49
C ARG A 356 0.73 4.88 -22.21
N TRP A 357 1.33 5.59 -21.27
CA TRP A 357 0.70 5.94 -20.01
C TRP A 357 -0.27 7.10 -20.19
N ALA A 358 -1.35 7.12 -19.42
CA ALA A 358 -2.25 8.27 -19.33
C ALA A 358 -2.26 8.80 -17.89
N LEU A 359 -1.97 10.10 -17.73
CA LEU A 359 -2.01 10.83 -16.47
C LEU A 359 -3.22 11.77 -16.47
N ILE A 360 -4.19 11.53 -15.60
CA ILE A 360 -5.40 12.33 -15.47
C ILE A 360 -5.27 13.23 -14.24
N ASP A 361 -5.21 14.54 -14.41
CA ASP A 361 -5.36 15.49 -13.30
C ASP A 361 -6.84 15.56 -12.89
N VAL A 362 -7.18 15.00 -11.74
CA VAL A 362 -8.57 14.95 -11.27
C VAL A 362 -8.94 16.13 -10.38
N ARG A 363 -8.01 17.03 -10.03
CA ARG A 363 -8.27 18.19 -9.16
C ARG A 363 -9.31 19.17 -9.76
N PRO A 364 -9.31 19.46 -11.08
CA PRO A 364 -10.38 20.24 -11.70
C PRO A 364 -11.76 19.56 -11.56
N LEU A 365 -11.82 18.23 -11.69
CA LEU A 365 -13.06 17.46 -11.51
C LEU A 365 -13.51 17.45 -10.05
N ARG A 366 -12.56 17.35 -9.10
CA ARG A 366 -12.81 17.44 -7.67
C ARG A 366 -13.54 18.73 -7.33
N LYS A 367 -13.05 19.87 -7.83
CA LYS A 367 -13.68 21.18 -7.64
C LYS A 367 -15.12 21.20 -8.18
N LYS A 368 -15.35 20.66 -9.38
CA LYS A 368 -16.69 20.56 -9.98
C LYS A 368 -17.65 19.70 -9.18
N ILE A 369 -17.17 18.58 -8.61
CA ILE A 369 -17.97 17.72 -7.72
C ILE A 369 -18.33 18.46 -6.43
N LEU A 370 -17.36 19.12 -5.79
CA LEU A 370 -17.59 19.89 -4.57
C LEU A 370 -18.57 21.06 -4.79
N ASN A 371 -18.53 21.67 -5.97
CA ASN A 371 -19.48 22.71 -6.40
C ASN A 371 -20.84 22.16 -6.85
N LYS A 372 -21.04 20.84 -6.83
CA LYS A 372 -22.26 20.17 -7.33
C LYS A 372 -22.54 20.40 -8.82
N GLU A 373 -21.52 20.74 -9.60
CA GLU A 373 -21.59 20.83 -11.08
C GLU A 373 -21.54 19.43 -11.72
N LEU A 374 -20.76 18.53 -11.12
CA LEU A 374 -20.62 17.13 -11.53
C LEU A 374 -21.05 16.16 -10.43
N THR A 375 -21.61 15.03 -10.84
CA THR A 375 -21.92 13.88 -9.97
C THR A 375 -21.34 12.61 -10.55
N GLY A 376 -21.15 11.58 -9.73
CA GLY A 376 -20.64 10.29 -10.17
C GLY A 376 -21.16 9.15 -9.30
N SER A 377 -20.76 7.93 -9.63
CA SER A 377 -20.88 6.81 -8.70
C SER A 377 -20.10 7.07 -7.41
N LYS A 378 -20.43 6.33 -6.36
CA LYS A 378 -19.67 6.40 -5.09
C LYS A 378 -18.18 6.10 -5.28
N PHE A 379 -17.85 5.21 -6.21
CA PHE A 379 -16.47 4.89 -6.57
C PHE A 379 -15.79 6.12 -7.19
N GLU A 380 -16.33 6.66 -8.27
CA GLU A 380 -15.71 7.77 -9.00
C GLU A 380 -15.51 9.01 -8.12
N VAL A 381 -16.55 9.37 -7.35
CA VAL A 381 -16.46 10.50 -6.42
C VAL A 381 -15.36 10.25 -5.39
N ARG A 382 -15.27 9.03 -4.84
CA ARG A 382 -14.23 8.70 -3.85
C ARG A 382 -12.83 8.79 -4.46
N GLU A 383 -12.59 8.23 -5.64
CA GLU A 383 -11.26 8.28 -6.27
C GLU A 383 -10.85 9.73 -6.58
N ILE A 384 -11.75 10.55 -7.14
CA ILE A 384 -11.48 11.96 -7.46
C ILE A 384 -11.21 12.81 -6.20
N ILE A 385 -11.88 12.48 -5.10
CA ILE A 385 -11.69 13.16 -3.80
C ILE A 385 -10.36 12.73 -3.15
N ASN A 386 -9.98 11.46 -3.27
CA ASN A 386 -8.81 10.93 -2.58
C ASN A 386 -7.47 11.23 -3.26
N TYR A 387 -7.45 11.34 -4.59
CA TYR A 387 -6.21 11.37 -5.38
C TYR A 387 -6.11 12.65 -6.22
N ASP A 388 -4.89 13.13 -6.46
CA ASP A 388 -4.64 14.27 -7.37
C ASP A 388 -4.53 13.82 -8.81
N TYR A 389 -3.86 12.68 -9.00
CA TYR A 389 -3.70 12.06 -10.31
C TYR A 389 -4.23 10.63 -10.33
N ILE A 390 -4.89 10.28 -11.42
CA ILE A 390 -5.15 8.89 -11.78
C ILE A 390 -4.25 8.54 -12.95
N VAL A 391 -3.45 7.49 -12.78
CA VAL A 391 -2.50 6.98 -13.76
C VAL A 391 -3.09 5.71 -14.37
N ILE A 392 -3.35 5.71 -15.67
CA ILE A 392 -3.72 4.50 -16.41
C ILE A 392 -2.45 3.95 -17.06
N MET A 393 -2.10 2.73 -16.68
CA MET A 393 -0.92 2.03 -17.19
C MET A 393 -1.15 1.60 -18.65
N PRO A 394 -0.08 1.49 -19.47
CA PRO A 394 -0.12 0.78 -20.74
C PRO A 394 -0.46 -0.72 -20.52
N ASP A 395 -0.41 -1.52 -21.57
CA ASP A 395 -0.60 -2.96 -21.45
C ASP A 395 0.38 -3.55 -20.43
N ASP A 396 -0.20 -4.25 -19.47
CA ASP A 396 0.48 -4.69 -18.25
C ASP A 396 0.33 -6.20 -18.07
N SER A 397 1.18 -6.76 -17.23
CA SER A 397 1.18 -8.18 -16.93
C SER A 397 1.46 -8.39 -15.45
N SER A 398 1.16 -9.60 -14.97
CA SER A 398 1.63 -10.00 -13.66
C SER A 398 3.14 -10.18 -13.68
N VAL A 399 3.79 -9.80 -12.58
CA VAL A 399 5.23 -9.99 -12.44
C VAL A 399 5.62 -11.46 -12.55
N GLU A 400 6.70 -11.74 -13.29
CA GLU A 400 7.35 -13.06 -13.28
C GLU A 400 8.17 -13.19 -11.99
N LYS A 401 8.08 -14.34 -11.31
CA LYS A 401 8.87 -14.59 -10.09
C LYS A 401 10.37 -14.56 -10.38
N HIS A 402 11.14 -14.08 -9.41
CA HIS A 402 12.61 -14.09 -9.48
C HIS A 402 13.25 -15.31 -8.78
N TYR A 403 12.43 -16.27 -8.34
CA TYR A 403 12.80 -17.47 -7.58
C TYR A 403 11.99 -18.70 -8.02
#